data_AF-A0A944Y9L5-F1
#
_entry.id   AF-A0A944Y9L5-F1
#
_cell.length_a   1.000
_cell.length_b   1.000
_cell.length_c   1.000
_cell.angle_alpha   90.00
_cell.angle_beta   90.00
_cell.angle_gamma   90.00
#
_symmetry.space_group_name_H-M   'P 1'
#
loop_
_entity.id
_entity.type
_entity.pdbx_description
1 polymer ?
#
loop_
_entity_poly.entity_id
_entity_poly.type
_entity_poly.pdbx_seq_one_letter_code
_entity_poly.pdbx_strand_id
1 'polypeptide(L)'
;MVFDITKLKGREPLQEYPWRNELDRLFEWLSTQENHVTALCFDLIMSAAYIDASSGIEKNIEQCDNTPSPFNAHIGFINLCSPCYINAATWSYQKAVKPQSGALGKLSSEIILRFIEKLHPHFTEVIAVGGTDAADAVLKHNSGITILAEVKSAPLLTYPFIFEVPDGCLNGQHEKLTITTSQLQECRSAIHLHNEHYIDLGKVGDHLWPFKPLVDFIINPTNKGVVDKCINNWLDAKNAYTAKDRGDRMYYLANASGGPPKIAKDRDLWPSKESISDSKTSAGMDRTDDIKKGIYQSIKIGTTFGADTMLKTAIISNLPAGRHGDEYVAPFENMFWGLEENLNEIGGEQAIKLTDLRRVFDYIITLDDPILRDLEL
;
A
#
# COMPACT_ATOMS: atom_id res chain seq x y z
N MET A 1 18.97 -17.34 -24.82
CA MET A 1 17.56 -17.56 -25.21
C MET A 1 16.94 -16.17 -25.32
N VAL A 2 16.50 -15.72 -26.50
CA VAL A 2 15.96 -14.36 -26.66
C VAL A 2 14.54 -14.36 -26.12
N PHE A 3 14.33 -13.69 -24.98
CA PHE A 3 13.00 -13.52 -24.41
C PHE A 3 12.22 -12.51 -25.26
N ASP A 4 11.00 -12.85 -25.62
CA ASP A 4 10.16 -12.03 -26.50
C ASP A 4 9.12 -11.28 -25.67
N ILE A 5 9.32 -9.97 -25.52
CA ILE A 5 8.44 -9.08 -24.75
C ILE A 5 7.00 -9.12 -25.29
N THR A 6 6.81 -9.41 -26.58
CA THR A 6 5.48 -9.48 -27.20
C THR A 6 4.66 -10.68 -26.71
N LYS A 7 5.30 -11.64 -26.03
CA LYS A 7 4.63 -12.80 -25.41
C LYS A 7 4.15 -12.52 -23.98
N LEU A 8 4.51 -11.38 -23.38
CA LEU A 8 3.97 -10.99 -22.08
C LEU A 8 2.48 -10.68 -22.25
N LYS A 9 1.64 -11.60 -21.78
CA LYS A 9 0.20 -11.39 -21.68
C LYS A 9 -0.08 -10.75 -20.34
N GLY A 10 -0.58 -9.53 -20.37
CA GLY A 10 -1.09 -8.85 -19.19
C GLY A 10 -2.43 -8.20 -19.45
N ARG A 11 -2.88 -7.41 -18.50
CA ARG A 11 -4.16 -6.70 -18.54
C ARG A 11 -4.01 -5.30 -17.98
N GLU A 12 -4.96 -4.44 -18.32
CA GLU A 12 -5.06 -3.13 -17.69
C GLU A 12 -5.28 -3.29 -16.18
N PRO A 13 -4.63 -2.46 -15.35
CA PRO A 13 -4.85 -2.46 -13.91
C PRO A 13 -6.33 -2.26 -13.56
N LEU A 14 -6.82 -3.08 -12.63
CA LEU A 14 -8.17 -3.03 -12.09
C LEU A 14 -9.31 -3.30 -13.08
N GLN A 15 -9.03 -3.84 -14.26
CA GLN A 15 -10.04 -4.11 -15.29
C GLN A 15 -11.21 -5.00 -14.79
N GLU A 16 -10.96 -5.89 -13.82
CA GLU A 16 -11.95 -6.82 -13.28
C GLU A 16 -12.79 -6.26 -12.12
N TYR A 17 -12.50 -5.04 -11.65
CA TYR A 17 -13.13 -4.51 -10.44
C TYR A 17 -14.25 -3.52 -10.80
N PRO A 18 -15.48 -3.73 -10.28
CA PRO A 18 -16.63 -2.90 -10.64
C PRO A 18 -16.49 -1.44 -10.18
N TRP A 19 -15.66 -1.19 -9.17
CA TRP A 19 -15.37 0.11 -8.61
C TRP A 19 -14.22 0.86 -9.30
N ARG A 20 -13.65 0.33 -10.40
CA ARG A 20 -12.57 0.98 -11.18
C ARG A 20 -12.90 2.43 -11.54
N ASN A 21 -14.14 2.69 -11.95
CA ASN A 21 -14.58 4.02 -12.37
C ASN A 21 -14.63 5.03 -11.21
N GLU A 22 -14.80 4.57 -9.96
CA GLU A 22 -14.74 5.45 -8.79
C GLU A 22 -13.31 5.93 -8.56
N LEU A 23 -12.31 5.08 -8.79
CA LEU A 23 -10.90 5.50 -8.74
C LEU A 23 -10.57 6.48 -9.87
N ASP A 24 -11.14 6.32 -11.07
CA ASP A 24 -10.92 7.27 -12.16
C ASP A 24 -11.39 8.69 -11.79
N ARG A 25 -12.55 8.80 -11.11
CA ARG A 25 -13.02 10.08 -10.53
C ARG A 25 -12.06 10.63 -9.47
N LEU A 26 -11.51 9.76 -8.62
CA LEU A 26 -10.51 10.15 -7.64
C LEU A 26 -9.22 10.66 -8.30
N PHE A 27 -8.78 10.06 -9.41
CA PHE A 27 -7.57 10.47 -10.11
C PHE A 27 -7.71 11.83 -10.79
N GLU A 28 -8.89 12.17 -11.32
CA GLU A 28 -9.17 13.51 -11.82
C GLU A 28 -8.89 14.56 -10.73
N TRP A 29 -9.34 14.31 -9.50
CA TRP A 29 -9.06 15.16 -8.35
C TRP A 29 -7.57 15.14 -7.94
N LEU A 30 -6.97 13.94 -7.83
CA LEU A 30 -5.57 13.74 -7.43
C LEU A 30 -4.55 14.34 -8.39
N SER A 31 -4.88 14.52 -9.67
CA SER A 31 -3.98 15.09 -10.70
C SER A 31 -3.47 16.51 -10.36
N THR A 32 -4.13 17.17 -9.41
CA THR A 32 -3.79 18.54 -8.95
C THR A 32 -3.30 18.58 -7.50
N GLN A 33 -3.16 17.42 -6.84
CA GLN A 33 -2.78 17.32 -5.43
C GLN A 33 -1.29 17.01 -5.27
N GLU A 34 -0.78 17.22 -4.06
CA GLU A 34 0.60 16.89 -3.72
C GLU A 34 0.79 15.37 -3.56
N ASN A 35 2.01 14.88 -3.81
CA ASN A 35 2.36 13.46 -3.81
C ASN A 35 1.95 12.70 -2.53
N HIS A 36 2.09 13.33 -1.37
CA HIS A 36 1.69 12.69 -0.11
C HIS A 36 0.17 12.52 0.02
N VAL A 37 -0.64 13.36 -0.64
CA VAL A 37 -2.11 13.20 -0.70
C VAL A 37 -2.47 11.97 -1.52
N THR A 38 -1.73 11.75 -2.62
CA THR A 38 -1.83 10.55 -3.43
C THR A 38 -1.49 9.29 -2.63
N ALA A 39 -0.41 9.33 -1.85
CA ALA A 39 -0.01 8.22 -0.98
C ALA A 39 -1.02 7.95 0.15
N LEU A 40 -1.61 8.98 0.76
CA LEU A 40 -2.73 8.83 1.69
C LEU A 40 -3.94 8.15 1.01
N CYS A 41 -4.31 8.61 -0.19
CA CYS A 41 -5.45 8.05 -0.90
C CYS A 41 -5.23 6.58 -1.26
N PHE A 42 -3.99 6.19 -1.57
CA PHE A 42 -3.63 4.77 -1.69
C PHE A 42 -3.98 4.00 -0.42
N ASP A 43 -3.60 4.47 0.77
CA ASP A 43 -3.91 3.80 2.05
C ASP A 43 -5.42 3.69 2.34
N LEU A 44 -6.19 4.74 2.05
CA LEU A 44 -7.65 4.74 2.20
C LEU A 44 -8.31 3.74 1.24
N ILE A 45 -7.90 3.74 -0.03
CA ILE A 45 -8.39 2.81 -1.05
C ILE A 45 -7.98 1.37 -0.72
N MET A 46 -6.76 1.15 -0.22
CA MET A 46 -6.35 -0.18 0.25
C MET A 46 -7.20 -0.66 1.43
N SER A 47 -7.58 0.24 2.35
CA SER A 47 -8.48 -0.11 3.47
C SER A 47 -9.88 -0.52 2.97
N ALA A 48 -10.42 0.21 2.01
CA ALA A 48 -11.66 -0.14 1.29
C ALA A 48 -11.53 -1.49 0.55
N ALA A 49 -10.40 -1.72 -0.11
CA ALA A 49 -10.15 -2.95 -0.85
C ALA A 49 -9.95 -4.17 0.07
N TYR A 50 -9.40 -3.96 1.28
CA TYR A 50 -9.26 -5.03 2.27
C TYR A 50 -10.61 -5.54 2.76
N ILE A 51 -11.56 -4.65 3.03
CA ILE A 51 -12.89 -5.08 3.47
C ILE A 51 -13.67 -5.75 2.34
N ASP A 52 -13.61 -5.20 1.12
CA ASP A 52 -14.26 -5.76 -0.08
C ASP A 52 -13.74 -7.17 -0.41
N ALA A 53 -12.42 -7.37 -0.30
CA ALA A 53 -11.78 -8.67 -0.57
C ALA A 53 -11.86 -9.67 0.60
N SER A 54 -12.39 -9.28 1.77
CA SER A 54 -12.48 -10.15 2.94
C SER A 54 -13.83 -10.87 3.00
N SER A 55 -13.82 -12.20 2.89
CA SER A 55 -15.03 -13.00 3.04
C SER A 55 -15.44 -13.15 4.52
N GLY A 56 -16.74 -13.05 4.81
CA GLY A 56 -17.27 -13.34 6.14
C GLY A 56 -16.88 -12.29 7.20
N ILE A 57 -16.82 -11.02 6.80
CA ILE A 57 -16.45 -9.90 7.68
C ILE A 57 -17.34 -9.84 8.92
N GLU A 58 -18.61 -10.25 8.84
CA GLU A 58 -19.57 -10.26 9.94
C GLU A 58 -19.08 -11.06 11.16
N LYS A 59 -18.23 -12.08 10.94
CA LYS A 59 -17.71 -12.96 11.99
C LYS A 59 -16.50 -12.38 12.73
N ASN A 60 -16.02 -11.22 12.31
CA ASN A 60 -14.81 -10.59 12.82
C ASN A 60 -15.03 -9.16 13.31
N ILE A 61 -16.27 -8.65 13.23
CA ILE A 61 -16.64 -7.38 13.84
C ILE A 61 -16.76 -7.59 15.35
N GLU A 62 -16.14 -6.69 16.11
CA GLU A 62 -16.17 -6.68 17.57
C GLU A 62 -16.91 -5.42 18.06
N GLN A 63 -17.67 -5.52 19.15
CA GLN A 63 -18.24 -4.34 19.80
C GLN A 63 -17.13 -3.46 20.38
N CYS A 64 -17.27 -2.14 20.25
CA CYS A 64 -16.38 -1.19 20.89
C CYS A 64 -17.08 0.13 21.24
N ASP A 65 -17.19 0.38 22.54
CA ASP A 65 -17.81 1.58 23.12
C ASP A 65 -16.93 2.84 22.96
N ASN A 66 -15.67 2.69 22.54
CA ASN A 66 -14.76 3.80 22.26
C ASN A 66 -14.83 4.29 20.81
N THR A 67 -15.78 3.80 20.01
CA THR A 67 -16.04 4.33 18.67
C THR A 67 -16.85 5.64 18.76
N PRO A 68 -16.70 6.57 17.79
CA PRO A 68 -17.49 7.80 17.81
C PRO A 68 -18.98 7.49 17.63
N SER A 69 -19.86 8.20 18.35
CA SER A 69 -21.31 8.07 18.18
C SER A 69 -21.73 8.40 16.74
N PRO A 70 -22.67 7.66 16.12
CA PRO A 70 -23.51 6.60 16.69
C PRO A 70 -22.92 5.18 16.58
N PHE A 71 -21.68 5.02 16.14
CA PHE A 71 -21.07 3.71 15.95
C PHE A 71 -20.83 3.03 17.29
N ASN A 72 -20.90 1.69 17.31
CA ASN A 72 -20.74 0.86 18.51
C ASN A 72 -19.96 -0.44 18.24
N ALA A 73 -19.44 -0.62 17.03
CA ALA A 73 -18.66 -1.78 16.65
C ALA A 73 -17.55 -1.41 15.66
N HIS A 74 -16.52 -2.26 15.55
CA HIS A 74 -15.41 -2.02 14.63
C HIS A 74 -14.79 -3.30 14.06
N ILE A 75 -14.06 -3.13 12.96
CA ILE A 75 -13.19 -4.13 12.37
C ILE A 75 -11.85 -3.48 11.97
N GLY A 76 -10.74 -4.10 12.35
CA GLY A 76 -9.40 -3.56 12.16
C GLY A 76 -8.50 -4.45 11.29
N PHE A 77 -7.50 -3.82 10.70
CA PHE A 77 -6.53 -4.45 9.80
C PHE A 77 -5.14 -4.61 10.43
N ILE A 78 -4.99 -4.15 11.66
CA ILE A 78 -3.87 -4.44 12.56
C ILE A 78 -4.43 -5.08 13.82
N ASN A 79 -3.60 -5.75 14.61
CA ASN A 79 -4.02 -6.47 15.80
C ASN A 79 -4.31 -5.55 17.01
N LEU A 80 -4.71 -4.31 16.76
CA LEU A 80 -4.93 -3.27 17.75
C LEU A 80 -6.27 -2.59 17.46
N CYS A 81 -7.14 -2.53 18.46
CA CYS A 81 -8.33 -1.69 18.37
C CYS A 81 -7.90 -0.21 18.39
N SER A 82 -7.87 0.41 17.22
CA SER A 82 -7.53 1.83 17.12
C SER A 82 -8.47 2.75 17.89
N PRO A 83 -9.81 2.57 17.91
CA PRO A 83 -10.69 3.39 18.73
C PRO A 83 -10.28 3.42 20.21
N CYS A 84 -10.04 2.25 20.84
CA CYS A 84 -9.54 2.18 22.21
C CYS A 84 -8.16 2.83 22.39
N TYR A 85 -7.28 2.62 21.43
CA TYR A 85 -5.93 3.15 21.49
C TYR A 85 -5.88 4.68 21.43
N ILE A 86 -6.66 5.27 20.51
CA ILE A 86 -6.69 6.73 20.32
C ILE A 86 -7.51 7.40 21.42
N ASN A 87 -8.72 6.92 21.69
CA ASN A 87 -9.68 7.63 22.52
C ASN A 87 -9.53 7.34 24.02
N ALA A 88 -8.99 6.17 24.38
CA ALA A 88 -8.85 5.74 25.78
C ALA A 88 -7.39 5.45 26.21
N ALA A 89 -6.43 5.53 25.29
CA ALA A 89 -5.03 5.13 25.52
C ALA A 89 -4.89 3.67 26.02
N THR A 90 -5.82 2.80 25.60
CA THR A 90 -5.88 1.38 25.97
C THR A 90 -5.42 0.50 24.82
N TRP A 91 -4.55 -0.46 25.10
CA TRP A 91 -4.00 -1.40 24.13
C TRP A 91 -4.85 -2.66 24.07
N SER A 92 -6.06 -2.51 23.54
CA SER A 92 -6.96 -3.65 23.33
C SER A 92 -6.55 -4.45 22.10
N TYR A 93 -6.24 -5.73 22.30
CA TYR A 93 -5.98 -6.65 21.20
C TYR A 93 -7.29 -6.93 20.44
N GLN A 94 -7.23 -6.78 19.13
CA GLN A 94 -8.21 -7.28 18.17
C GLN A 94 -7.45 -8.19 17.21
N LYS A 95 -8.06 -9.23 16.64
CA LYS A 95 -7.39 -9.94 15.54
C LYS A 95 -7.58 -9.20 14.22
N ALA A 96 -6.48 -8.86 13.55
CA ALA A 96 -6.50 -8.21 12.24
C ALA A 96 -7.26 -9.05 11.19
N VAL A 97 -8.11 -8.39 10.40
CA VAL A 97 -8.89 -9.04 9.34
C VAL A 97 -8.32 -8.68 7.97
N LYS A 98 -7.33 -9.45 7.51
CA LYS A 98 -6.69 -9.24 6.20
C LYS A 98 -7.17 -10.28 5.18
N PRO A 99 -7.26 -9.92 3.88
CA PRO A 99 -7.39 -10.91 2.81
C PRO A 99 -6.27 -11.95 2.83
N GLN A 100 -6.49 -13.08 2.17
CA GLN A 100 -5.45 -14.09 1.96
C GLN A 100 -4.23 -13.45 1.26
N SER A 101 -3.01 -13.83 1.65
CA SER A 101 -1.78 -13.14 1.22
C SER A 101 -1.59 -13.05 -0.30
N GLY A 102 -2.01 -14.07 -1.06
CA GLY A 102 -1.98 -14.03 -2.52
C GLY A 102 -2.94 -13.01 -3.14
N ALA A 103 -4.13 -12.84 -2.55
CA ALA A 103 -5.09 -11.82 -2.97
C ALA A 103 -4.59 -10.41 -2.60
N LEU A 104 -3.93 -10.27 -1.45
CA LEU A 104 -3.36 -9.02 -0.97
C LEU A 104 -2.31 -8.44 -1.92
N GLY A 105 -1.34 -9.26 -2.32
CA GLY A 105 -0.28 -8.85 -3.25
C GLY A 105 -0.84 -8.48 -4.61
N LYS A 106 -1.76 -9.29 -5.15
CA LYS A 106 -2.41 -9.00 -6.43
C LYS A 106 -3.18 -7.66 -6.39
N LEU A 107 -3.97 -7.44 -5.34
CA LEU A 107 -4.81 -6.27 -5.19
C LEU A 107 -3.99 -4.98 -5.03
N SER A 108 -2.98 -5.01 -4.15
CA SER A 108 -2.07 -3.87 -3.96
C SER A 108 -1.32 -3.54 -5.25
N SER A 109 -0.80 -4.54 -5.97
CA SER A 109 -0.14 -4.34 -7.27
C SER A 109 -1.06 -3.73 -8.32
N GLU A 110 -2.30 -4.21 -8.46
CA GLU A 110 -3.23 -3.60 -9.42
C GLU A 110 -3.62 -2.17 -9.04
N ILE A 111 -3.82 -1.88 -7.75
CA ILE A 111 -4.12 -0.52 -7.29
C ILE A 111 -2.95 0.42 -7.57
N ILE A 112 -1.72 0.07 -7.18
CA ILE A 112 -0.57 0.97 -7.41
C ILE A 112 -0.33 1.19 -8.90
N LEU A 113 -0.45 0.15 -9.74
CA LEU A 113 -0.28 0.30 -11.18
C LEU A 113 -1.36 1.20 -11.79
N ARG A 114 -2.59 1.19 -11.26
CA ARG A 114 -3.63 2.12 -11.71
C ARG A 114 -3.29 3.57 -11.33
N PHE A 115 -2.76 3.80 -10.13
CA PHE A 115 -2.28 5.13 -9.73
C PHE A 115 -1.18 5.60 -10.68
N ILE A 116 -0.20 4.75 -10.98
CA ILE A 116 0.88 5.07 -11.92
C ILE A 116 0.33 5.37 -13.32
N GLU A 117 -0.57 4.54 -13.85
CA GLU A 117 -1.20 4.73 -15.16
C GLU A 117 -1.92 6.08 -15.28
N LYS A 118 -2.56 6.53 -14.21
CA LYS A 118 -3.47 7.70 -14.26
C LYS A 118 -2.84 9.01 -13.84
N LEU A 119 -1.78 8.98 -13.02
CA LEU A 119 -1.14 10.18 -12.50
C LEU A 119 0.15 10.55 -13.25
N HIS A 120 0.64 9.67 -14.14
CA HIS A 120 1.88 9.86 -14.88
C HIS A 120 1.60 9.81 -16.39
N PRO A 121 1.31 10.97 -17.01
CA PRO A 121 0.81 11.06 -18.38
C PRO A 121 1.87 10.69 -19.43
N HIS A 122 3.14 10.59 -19.06
CA HIS A 122 4.18 10.18 -20.00
C HIS A 122 4.17 8.66 -20.26
N PHE A 123 3.48 7.88 -19.42
CA PHE A 123 3.20 6.49 -19.71
C PHE A 123 2.01 6.35 -20.67
N THR A 124 2.28 5.83 -21.86
CA THR A 124 1.25 5.54 -22.87
C THR A 124 0.51 4.24 -22.60
N GLU A 125 1.13 3.33 -21.84
CA GLU A 125 0.55 2.03 -21.50
C GLU A 125 1.14 1.52 -20.18
N VAL A 126 0.28 1.00 -19.29
CA VAL A 126 0.67 0.30 -18.06
C VAL A 126 -0.07 -1.02 -18.02
N ILE A 127 0.68 -2.12 -17.95
CA ILE A 127 0.15 -3.48 -17.99
C ILE A 127 0.55 -4.22 -16.72
N ALA A 128 -0.42 -4.80 -16.03
CA ALA A 128 -0.19 -5.77 -14.98
C ALA A 128 0.07 -7.17 -15.60
N VAL A 129 1.19 -7.79 -15.25
CA VAL A 129 1.61 -9.11 -15.72
C VAL A 129 1.50 -10.10 -14.56
N GLY A 130 0.53 -11.01 -14.63
CA GLY A 130 0.34 -12.01 -13.57
C GLY A 130 1.08 -13.32 -13.86
N GLY A 131 1.86 -13.82 -12.89
CA GLY A 131 2.29 -15.22 -12.85
C GLY A 131 3.33 -15.63 -13.90
N THR A 132 4.21 -14.71 -14.31
CA THR A 132 5.36 -15.02 -15.18
C THR A 132 6.67 -14.78 -14.44
N ASP A 133 7.72 -15.52 -14.77
CA ASP A 133 9.05 -15.37 -14.14
C ASP A 133 9.82 -14.08 -14.54
N ALA A 134 9.20 -13.22 -15.36
CA ALA A 134 9.86 -12.13 -16.05
C ALA A 134 9.70 -10.77 -15.34
N ALA A 135 8.46 -10.33 -15.10
CA ALA A 135 8.15 -9.05 -14.43
C ALA A 135 6.71 -9.07 -13.92
N ASP A 136 6.42 -8.23 -12.92
CA ASP A 136 5.07 -7.98 -12.41
C ASP A 136 4.30 -6.95 -13.27
N ALA A 137 5.03 -6.04 -13.93
CA ALA A 137 4.43 -5.02 -14.78
C ALA A 137 5.30 -4.62 -15.97
N VAL A 138 4.64 -4.09 -17.01
CA VAL A 138 5.27 -3.48 -18.19
C VAL A 138 4.70 -2.08 -18.36
N LEU A 139 5.58 -1.08 -18.44
CA LEU A 139 5.19 0.30 -18.69
C LEU A 139 5.84 0.76 -20.00
N LYS A 140 5.07 1.44 -20.86
CA LYS A 140 5.59 2.07 -22.08
C LYS A 140 5.56 3.57 -21.91
N HIS A 141 6.70 4.19 -22.13
CA HIS A 141 6.88 5.64 -22.04
C HIS A 141 6.85 6.28 -23.42
N ASN A 142 6.36 7.52 -23.53
CA ASN A 142 6.21 8.25 -24.80
C ASN A 142 7.53 8.47 -25.57
N SER A 143 8.68 8.42 -24.89
CA SER A 143 10.01 8.44 -25.51
C SER A 143 10.39 7.15 -26.24
N GLY A 144 9.55 6.11 -26.16
CA GLY A 144 9.81 4.77 -26.70
C GLY A 144 10.48 3.81 -25.71
N ILE A 145 10.80 4.26 -24.48
CA ILE A 145 11.35 3.40 -23.43
C ILE A 145 10.29 2.39 -22.98
N THR A 146 10.70 1.13 -22.83
CA THR A 146 9.90 0.08 -22.19
C THR A 146 10.52 -0.26 -20.83
N ILE A 147 9.71 -0.18 -19.78
CA ILE A 147 10.13 -0.48 -18.41
C ILE A 147 9.51 -1.79 -17.98
N LEU A 148 10.36 -2.74 -17.58
CA LEU A 148 9.95 -3.97 -16.91
C LEU A 148 10.11 -3.78 -15.40
N ALA A 149 9.03 -4.01 -14.65
CA ALA A 149 9.00 -3.68 -13.25
C ALA A 149 8.64 -4.85 -12.33
N GLU A 150 9.28 -4.88 -11.17
CA GLU A 150 8.81 -5.63 -10.00
C GLU A 150 7.93 -4.70 -9.15
N VAL A 151 6.80 -5.20 -8.66
CA VAL A 151 5.88 -4.40 -7.83
C VAL A 151 5.95 -4.87 -6.38
N LYS A 152 6.18 -3.91 -5.46
CA LYS A 152 6.22 -4.12 -4.01
C LYS A 152 5.49 -2.97 -3.33
N SER A 153 4.19 -3.14 -3.07
CA SER A 153 3.37 -2.10 -2.47
C SER A 153 2.59 -2.62 -1.27
N ALA A 154 2.49 -1.77 -0.25
CA ALA A 154 1.75 -2.05 0.97
C ALA A 154 1.40 -0.72 1.66
N PRO A 155 0.18 -0.56 2.18
CA PRO A 155 -0.24 0.69 2.78
C PRO A 155 0.54 1.00 4.06
N LEU A 156 0.81 2.29 4.33
CA LEU A 156 1.43 2.72 5.59
C LEU A 156 0.43 2.55 6.74
N LEU A 157 -0.76 3.14 6.60
CA LEU A 157 -1.89 3.01 7.50
C LEU A 157 -2.96 2.13 6.88
N THR A 158 -3.63 1.33 7.72
CA THR A 158 -4.85 0.63 7.33
C THR A 158 -5.95 1.05 8.28
N TYR A 159 -6.89 1.83 7.77
CA TYR A 159 -7.90 2.48 8.59
C TYR A 159 -9.04 1.51 8.91
N PRO A 160 -9.42 1.36 10.20
CA PRO A 160 -10.48 0.44 10.59
C PRO A 160 -11.84 0.97 10.18
N PHE A 161 -12.77 0.04 9.96
CA PHE A 161 -14.17 0.36 9.73
C PHE A 161 -14.92 0.30 11.06
N ILE A 162 -15.89 1.18 11.22
CA ILE A 162 -16.80 1.25 12.37
C ILE A 162 -18.24 1.11 11.88
N PHE A 163 -19.11 0.53 12.72
CA PHE A 163 -20.48 0.19 12.36
C PHE A 163 -21.47 0.62 13.44
N GLU A 164 -22.64 1.04 13.00
CA GLU A 164 -23.83 1.26 13.84
C GLU A 164 -24.67 -0.01 13.77
N VAL A 165 -24.61 -0.81 14.83
CA VAL A 165 -25.21 -2.13 14.89
C VAL A 165 -26.36 -2.14 15.91
N PRO A 166 -27.47 -2.86 15.67
CA PRO A 166 -28.55 -2.97 16.65
C PRO A 166 -28.10 -3.59 17.98
N ASP A 167 -28.62 -3.08 19.11
CA ASP A 167 -28.27 -3.53 20.47
C ASP A 167 -28.41 -5.05 20.67
N GLY A 168 -29.39 -5.68 20.00
CA GLY A 168 -29.60 -7.13 20.07
C GLY A 168 -28.49 -8.00 19.47
N CYS A 169 -27.54 -7.39 18.73
CA CYS A 169 -26.38 -8.08 18.15
C CYS A 169 -25.11 -7.92 18.99
N LEU A 170 -25.15 -7.07 20.02
CA LEU A 170 -24.01 -6.75 20.89
C LEU A 170 -23.81 -7.83 21.96
N ASN A 171 -22.55 -8.21 22.21
CA ASN A 171 -22.21 -9.30 23.15
C ASN A 171 -21.28 -8.85 24.30
N GLY A 172 -20.86 -7.58 24.34
CA GLY A 172 -19.92 -7.02 25.31
C GLY A 172 -18.68 -6.41 24.66
N GLN A 173 -17.98 -5.54 25.39
CA GLN A 173 -16.79 -4.83 24.89
C GLN A 173 -15.72 -5.79 24.38
N HIS A 174 -15.28 -5.61 23.13
CA HIS A 174 -14.35 -6.49 22.40
C HIS A 174 -14.82 -7.93 22.17
N GLU A 175 -16.10 -8.22 22.38
CA GLU A 175 -16.69 -9.48 21.97
C GLU A 175 -17.19 -9.40 20.52
N LYS A 176 -17.08 -10.53 19.81
CA LYS A 176 -17.60 -10.65 18.44
C LYS A 176 -19.10 -10.47 18.42
N LEU A 177 -19.62 -9.83 17.38
CA LEU A 177 -21.07 -9.63 17.24
C LEU A 177 -21.84 -10.92 16.89
N THR A 178 -23.12 -10.96 17.28
CA THR A 178 -24.08 -11.95 16.78
C THR A 178 -24.92 -11.31 15.66
N ILE A 179 -24.40 -11.29 14.44
CA ILE A 179 -25.04 -10.62 13.30
C ILE A 179 -24.97 -11.48 12.02
N THR A 180 -26.05 -11.49 11.23
CA THR A 180 -26.06 -12.12 9.91
C THR A 180 -25.51 -11.18 8.84
N THR A 181 -25.10 -11.73 7.70
CA THR A 181 -24.68 -10.92 6.54
C THR A 181 -25.79 -9.95 6.08
N SER A 182 -27.05 -10.38 6.08
CA SER A 182 -28.18 -9.53 5.69
C SER A 182 -28.43 -8.39 6.69
N GLN A 183 -28.24 -8.62 7.99
CA GLN A 183 -28.32 -7.56 9.00
C GLN A 183 -27.16 -6.58 8.86
N LEU A 184 -25.93 -7.08 8.61
CA LEU A 184 -24.76 -6.24 8.40
C LEU A 184 -24.94 -5.33 7.18
N GLN A 185 -25.52 -5.82 6.09
CA GLN A 185 -25.81 -5.03 4.89
C GLN A 185 -26.68 -3.80 5.18
N GLU A 186 -27.55 -3.85 6.19
CA GLU A 186 -28.39 -2.72 6.59
C GLU A 186 -27.73 -1.76 7.59
N CYS A 187 -26.59 -2.15 8.16
CA CYS A 187 -25.87 -1.33 9.13
C CYS A 187 -25.18 -0.15 8.45
N ARG A 188 -25.23 1.02 9.10
CA ARG A 188 -24.42 2.16 8.71
C ARG A 188 -22.95 1.89 9.05
N SER A 189 -22.06 2.38 8.22
CA SER A 189 -20.63 2.17 8.34
C SER A 189 -19.83 3.44 8.09
N ALA A 190 -18.61 3.48 8.62
CA ALA A 190 -17.66 4.54 8.36
C ALA A 190 -16.21 4.05 8.45
N ILE A 191 -15.27 4.79 7.85
CA ILE A 191 -13.82 4.61 8.10
C ILE A 191 -13.41 5.55 9.23
N HIS A 192 -12.74 5.02 10.26
CA HIS A 192 -12.25 5.82 11.39
C HIS A 192 -10.84 6.37 11.14
N LEU A 193 -10.67 7.68 11.17
CA LEU A 193 -9.46 8.41 10.72
C LEU A 193 -8.40 8.64 11.81
N HIS A 194 -8.47 7.90 12.92
CA HIS A 194 -7.51 7.97 14.03
C HIS A 194 -7.38 9.33 14.76
N ASN A 195 -8.23 10.32 14.45
CA ASN A 195 -8.28 11.66 15.07
C ASN A 195 -9.69 12.09 15.46
N GLU A 196 -10.49 11.17 16.00
CA GLU A 196 -11.89 11.38 16.36
C GLU A 196 -12.82 11.71 15.18
N HIS A 197 -12.30 11.81 13.96
CA HIS A 197 -13.08 11.94 12.74
C HIS A 197 -13.29 10.59 12.04
N TYR A 198 -14.30 10.55 11.18
CA TYR A 198 -14.62 9.40 10.36
C TYR A 198 -15.15 9.84 8.99
N ILE A 199 -15.04 8.96 8.00
CA ILE A 199 -15.65 9.09 6.68
C ILE A 199 -16.93 8.25 6.69
N ASP A 200 -18.09 8.90 6.63
CA ASP A 200 -19.37 8.20 6.53
C ASP A 200 -19.48 7.48 5.19
N LEU A 201 -19.72 6.17 5.23
CA LEU A 201 -19.82 5.32 4.05
C LEU A 201 -21.26 4.90 3.73
N GLY A 202 -22.24 5.33 4.52
CA GLY A 202 -23.62 4.86 4.36
C GLY A 202 -23.75 3.38 4.74
N LYS A 203 -24.69 2.67 4.11
CA LYS A 203 -24.95 1.26 4.45
C LYS A 203 -23.98 0.32 3.75
N VAL A 204 -23.62 -0.75 4.43
CA VAL A 204 -22.71 -1.79 3.89
C VAL A 204 -23.25 -2.42 2.60
N GLY A 205 -24.57 -2.57 2.48
CA GLY A 205 -25.23 -3.16 1.31
C GLY A 205 -25.44 -2.20 0.13
N ASP A 206 -25.05 -0.93 0.25
CA ASP A 206 -25.28 0.06 -0.81
C ASP A 206 -24.42 -0.21 -2.05
N HIS A 207 -24.89 0.30 -3.20
CA HIS A 207 -24.21 0.12 -4.48
C HIS A 207 -22.78 0.70 -4.46
N LEU A 208 -21.79 -0.13 -4.84
CA LEU A 208 -20.36 0.20 -4.85
C LEU A 208 -19.80 0.60 -3.48
N TRP A 209 -20.43 0.22 -2.39
CA TRP A 209 -19.82 0.29 -1.07
C TRP A 209 -18.54 -0.58 -1.02
N PRO A 210 -17.44 -0.11 -0.39
CA PRO A 210 -17.27 1.20 0.27
C PRO A 210 -16.68 2.29 -0.63
N PHE A 211 -16.36 1.99 -1.89
CA PHE A 211 -15.56 2.86 -2.77
C PHE A 211 -16.27 4.14 -3.17
N LYS A 212 -17.52 4.05 -3.64
CA LYS A 212 -18.28 5.22 -4.07
C LYS A 212 -18.39 6.30 -2.98
N PRO A 213 -18.90 6.00 -1.77
CA PRO A 213 -19.02 7.02 -0.73
C PRO A 213 -17.66 7.52 -0.23
N LEU A 214 -16.63 6.68 -0.22
CA LEU A 214 -15.26 7.11 0.10
C LEU A 214 -14.74 8.15 -0.90
N VAL A 215 -14.86 7.88 -2.20
CA VAL A 215 -14.44 8.81 -3.25
C VAL A 215 -15.28 10.08 -3.22
N ASP A 216 -16.61 9.94 -3.10
CA ASP A 216 -17.53 11.08 -2.98
C ASP A 216 -17.16 11.98 -1.79
N PHE A 217 -16.72 11.40 -0.67
CA PHE A 217 -16.25 12.16 0.48
C PHE A 217 -14.96 12.92 0.19
N ILE A 218 -13.94 12.24 -0.37
CA ILE A 218 -12.59 12.81 -0.58
C ILE A 218 -12.66 14.00 -1.55
N ILE A 219 -13.33 13.83 -2.69
CA ILE A 219 -13.34 14.85 -3.76
C ILE A 219 -14.28 16.01 -3.47
N ASN A 220 -15.16 15.90 -2.46
CA ASN A 220 -16.12 16.93 -2.13
C ASN A 220 -15.42 18.11 -1.41
N PRO A 221 -15.44 19.33 -2.00
CA PRO A 221 -14.80 20.50 -1.39
C PRO A 221 -15.28 20.85 0.01
N THR A 222 -16.53 20.50 0.38
CA THR A 222 -17.04 20.76 1.74
C THR A 222 -16.30 19.96 2.82
N ASN A 223 -15.67 18.86 2.44
CA ASN A 223 -14.94 17.97 3.36
C ASN A 223 -13.45 18.30 3.46
N LYS A 224 -12.96 19.32 2.72
CA LYS A 224 -11.54 19.68 2.65
C LYS A 224 -10.90 19.80 4.03
N GLY A 225 -11.56 20.44 4.99
CA GLY A 225 -11.01 20.60 6.34
C GLY A 225 -10.79 19.28 7.10
N VAL A 226 -11.61 18.25 6.85
CA VAL A 226 -11.41 16.91 7.42
C VAL A 226 -10.33 16.16 6.66
N VAL A 227 -10.30 16.28 5.34
CA VAL A 227 -9.26 15.69 4.48
C VAL A 227 -7.87 16.25 4.85
N ASP A 228 -7.73 17.57 5.01
CA ASP A 228 -6.48 18.22 5.42
C ASP A 228 -5.98 17.69 6.77
N LYS A 229 -6.88 17.45 7.74
CA LYS A 229 -6.51 16.82 9.03
C LYS A 229 -6.07 15.37 8.86
N CYS A 230 -6.73 14.62 7.98
CA CYS A 230 -6.35 13.24 7.66
C CYS A 230 -4.95 13.19 7.02
N ILE A 231 -4.64 14.12 6.12
CA ILE A 231 -3.32 14.30 5.51
C ILE A 231 -2.26 14.53 6.58
N ASN A 232 -2.50 15.46 7.51
CA ASN A 232 -1.53 15.76 8.58
C ASN A 232 -1.27 14.54 9.47
N ASN A 233 -2.30 13.81 9.89
CA ASN A 233 -2.11 12.57 10.67
C ASN A 233 -1.30 11.52 9.90
N TRP A 234 -1.54 11.40 8.60
CA TRP A 234 -0.81 10.44 7.77
C TRP A 234 0.66 10.82 7.65
N LEU A 235 0.97 12.12 7.54
CA LEU A 235 2.34 12.63 7.58
C LEU A 235 2.99 12.39 8.94
N ASP A 236 2.27 12.60 10.04
CA ASP A 236 2.75 12.27 11.39
C ASP A 236 3.07 10.77 11.52
N ALA A 237 2.18 9.91 11.03
CA ALA A 237 2.42 8.47 10.98
C ALA A 237 3.65 8.10 10.13
N LYS A 238 3.80 8.73 8.95
CA LYS A 238 4.95 8.50 8.06
C LYS A 238 6.25 8.89 8.75
N ASN A 239 6.28 10.06 9.38
CA ASN A 239 7.45 10.58 10.09
C ASN A 239 7.80 9.66 11.27
N ALA A 240 6.84 9.31 12.11
CA ALA A 240 7.03 8.42 13.24
C ALA A 240 7.52 7.03 12.81
N TYR A 241 6.91 6.47 11.76
CA TYR A 241 7.30 5.18 11.17
C TYR A 241 8.75 5.19 10.69
N THR A 242 9.11 6.15 9.84
CA THR A 242 10.45 6.32 9.26
C THR A 242 11.51 6.53 10.35
N ALA A 243 11.24 7.42 11.30
CA ALA A 243 12.13 7.70 12.43
C ALA A 243 12.20 6.57 13.47
N LYS A 244 11.33 5.56 13.37
CA LYS A 244 11.16 4.49 14.37
C LYS A 244 10.77 5.05 15.75
N ASP A 245 10.04 6.17 15.77
CA ASP A 245 9.68 6.90 16.98
C ASP A 245 8.55 6.20 17.73
N ARG A 246 8.91 5.41 18.74
CA ARG A 246 7.97 4.70 19.62
C ARG A 246 7.31 5.61 20.68
N GLY A 247 7.73 6.87 20.77
CA GLY A 247 7.10 7.88 21.63
C GLY A 247 5.83 8.45 21.00
N ASP A 248 5.75 8.46 19.68
CA ASP A 248 4.57 8.89 18.94
C ASP A 248 3.50 7.80 18.90
N ARG A 249 2.24 8.19 19.10
CA ARG A 249 1.10 7.26 19.04
C ARG A 249 0.88 6.73 17.62
N MET A 250 1.08 7.57 16.60
CA MET A 250 0.85 7.21 15.21
C MET A 250 1.80 6.11 14.73
N TYR A 251 2.98 5.97 15.34
CA TYR A 251 3.90 4.85 15.08
C TYR A 251 3.22 3.49 15.22
N TYR A 252 2.34 3.33 16.22
CA TYR A 252 1.71 2.04 16.52
C TYR A 252 0.50 1.74 15.63
N LEU A 253 -0.03 2.74 14.94
CA LEU A 253 -1.08 2.57 13.93
C LEU A 253 -0.51 2.26 12.53
N ALA A 254 0.76 2.57 12.29
CA ALA A 254 1.46 2.15 11.09
C ALA A 254 1.65 0.63 11.02
N ASN A 255 1.56 0.10 9.80
CA ASN A 255 1.88 -1.29 9.56
C ASN A 255 3.36 -1.58 9.87
N ALA A 256 3.66 -2.80 10.35
CA ALA A 256 4.96 -3.22 10.87
C ALA A 256 5.51 -2.39 12.07
N SER A 257 4.63 -1.85 12.91
CA SER A 257 5.00 -1.16 14.16
C SER A 257 5.61 -2.08 15.24
N GLY A 258 5.42 -3.41 15.11
CA GLY A 258 5.90 -4.40 16.08
C GLY A 258 4.88 -4.67 17.17
N GLY A 259 5.29 -4.70 18.44
CA GLY A 259 4.41 -4.96 19.58
C GLY A 259 4.29 -3.76 20.54
N PRO A 260 3.29 -3.76 21.43
CA PRO A 260 3.16 -2.71 22.45
C PRO A 260 4.38 -2.63 23.36
N PRO A 261 4.63 -1.47 24.00
CA PRO A 261 5.55 -1.37 25.13
C PRO A 261 5.24 -2.41 26.22
N LYS A 262 6.26 -2.90 26.94
CA LYS A 262 6.06 -3.93 27.98
C LYS A 262 5.01 -3.51 29.03
N ILE A 263 5.08 -2.26 29.50
CA ILE A 263 4.14 -1.71 30.49
C ILE A 263 2.70 -1.80 29.99
N ALA A 264 2.47 -1.49 28.71
CA ALA A 264 1.17 -1.59 28.08
C ALA A 264 0.70 -3.04 27.96
N LYS A 265 1.60 -3.96 27.57
CA LYS A 265 1.29 -5.40 27.49
C LYS A 265 0.80 -5.96 28.83
N ASP A 266 1.49 -5.60 29.91
CA ASP A 266 1.20 -6.09 31.25
C ASP A 266 -0.11 -5.46 31.79
N ARG A 267 -0.31 -4.15 31.57
CA ARG A 267 -1.49 -3.40 32.03
C ARG A 267 -2.78 -3.85 31.33
N ASP A 268 -2.73 -4.00 30.01
CA ASP A 268 -3.92 -4.22 29.18
C ASP A 268 -4.05 -5.69 28.73
N LEU A 269 -3.30 -6.59 29.36
CA LEU A 269 -3.37 -8.04 29.15
C LEU A 269 -3.14 -8.47 27.69
N TRP A 270 -2.18 -7.83 27.02
CA TRP A 270 -1.87 -8.13 25.63
C TRP A 270 -1.39 -9.59 25.45
N PRO A 271 -1.87 -10.33 24.44
CA PRO A 271 -1.46 -11.72 24.22
C PRO A 271 0.05 -11.85 23.98
N SER A 272 0.71 -12.73 24.74
CA SER A 272 2.18 -12.82 24.81
C SER A 272 2.90 -13.09 23.49
N LYS A 273 2.23 -13.74 22.54
CA LYS A 273 2.78 -14.12 21.22
C LYS A 273 2.34 -13.21 20.08
N GLU A 274 1.51 -12.21 20.35
CA GLU A 274 0.94 -11.37 19.31
C GLU A 274 1.70 -10.05 19.16
N SER A 275 1.79 -9.58 17.93
CA SER A 275 2.28 -8.25 17.55
C SER A 275 1.12 -7.41 17.04
N ILE A 276 1.22 -6.08 17.07
CA ILE A 276 0.22 -5.18 16.50
C ILE A 276 0.18 -5.36 14.98
N SER A 277 1.35 -5.38 14.35
CA SER A 277 1.47 -5.64 12.92
C SER A 277 2.77 -6.39 12.67
N ASP A 278 2.69 -7.42 11.82
CA ASP A 278 3.84 -8.25 11.51
C ASP A 278 4.79 -7.55 10.52
N SER A 279 6.04 -8.01 10.47
CA SER A 279 7.02 -7.48 9.52
C SER A 279 6.70 -7.80 8.07
N LYS A 280 5.74 -8.71 7.81
CA LYS A 280 5.31 -9.09 6.45
C LYS A 280 4.47 -8.02 5.78
N THR A 281 3.94 -7.08 6.54
CA THR A 281 3.10 -5.99 6.05
C THR A 281 3.76 -4.61 6.17
N SER A 282 5.10 -4.55 6.18
CA SER A 282 5.82 -3.27 6.20
C SER A 282 5.41 -2.36 5.03
N ALA A 283 5.37 -1.05 5.27
CA ALA A 283 4.84 -0.06 4.34
C ALA A 283 5.70 0.05 3.07
N GLY A 284 5.05 0.24 1.92
CA GLY A 284 5.73 0.41 0.64
C GLY A 284 6.68 -0.75 0.34
N MET A 285 7.91 -0.41 -0.03
CA MET A 285 8.97 -1.40 -0.24
C MET A 285 9.74 -1.74 1.04
N ASP A 286 9.45 -1.14 2.19
CA ASP A 286 10.35 -1.08 3.36
C ASP A 286 10.67 -2.45 3.98
N ARG A 287 9.91 -3.50 3.66
CA ARG A 287 10.25 -4.87 4.04
C ARG A 287 11.55 -5.30 3.36
N THR A 288 12.58 -5.60 4.15
CA THR A 288 13.92 -5.98 3.64
C THR A 288 13.92 -7.15 2.65
N ASP A 289 13.04 -8.14 2.83
CA ASP A 289 12.84 -9.24 1.87
C ASP A 289 12.32 -8.75 0.51
N ASP A 290 11.43 -7.76 0.50
CA ASP A 290 10.86 -7.17 -0.71
C ASP A 290 11.88 -6.28 -1.43
N ILE A 291 12.69 -5.50 -0.70
CA ILE A 291 13.81 -4.73 -1.28
C ILE A 291 14.79 -5.66 -1.99
N LYS A 292 15.23 -6.73 -1.30
CA LYS A 292 16.18 -7.70 -1.85
C LYS A 292 15.62 -8.40 -3.09
N LYS A 293 14.34 -8.77 -3.07
CA LYS A 293 13.66 -9.39 -4.22
C LYS A 293 13.53 -8.42 -5.40
N GLY A 294 13.15 -7.16 -5.15
CA GLY A 294 13.06 -6.13 -6.18
C GLY A 294 14.40 -5.87 -6.85
N ILE A 295 15.47 -5.74 -6.07
CA ILE A 295 16.84 -5.58 -6.58
C ILE A 295 17.26 -6.81 -7.39
N TYR A 296 17.07 -8.02 -6.84
CA TYR A 296 17.41 -9.25 -7.54
C TYR A 296 16.67 -9.38 -8.87
N GLN A 297 15.36 -9.11 -8.88
CA GLN A 297 14.55 -9.20 -10.08
C GLN A 297 14.97 -8.15 -11.12
N SER A 298 15.31 -6.93 -10.70
CA SER A 298 15.83 -5.88 -11.59
C SER A 298 17.13 -6.33 -12.28
N ILE A 299 18.06 -6.92 -11.52
CA ILE A 299 19.29 -7.50 -12.08
C ILE A 299 18.96 -8.66 -13.03
N LYS A 300 18.07 -9.58 -12.64
CA LYS A 300 17.66 -10.74 -13.47
C LYS A 300 17.02 -10.32 -14.80
N ILE A 301 16.19 -9.27 -14.78
CA ILE A 301 15.65 -8.66 -15.99
C ILE A 301 16.82 -8.09 -16.81
N GLY A 302 17.66 -7.27 -16.18
CA GLY A 302 18.81 -6.65 -16.84
C GLY A 302 19.74 -7.67 -17.50
N THR A 303 19.98 -8.85 -16.91
CA THR A 303 20.82 -9.91 -17.52
C THR A 303 20.17 -10.53 -18.75
N THR A 304 18.84 -10.62 -18.76
CA THR A 304 18.07 -11.23 -19.85
C THR A 304 17.97 -10.33 -21.08
N PHE A 305 17.95 -8.99 -20.88
CA PHE A 305 17.60 -8.02 -21.93
C PHE A 305 18.65 -6.96 -22.25
N GLY A 306 19.74 -6.86 -21.49
CA GLY A 306 20.52 -5.61 -21.45
C GLY A 306 21.44 -5.31 -22.65
N ALA A 307 21.17 -5.87 -23.83
CA ALA A 307 21.67 -5.32 -25.09
C ALA A 307 20.75 -4.21 -25.64
N ASP A 308 19.48 -4.16 -25.20
CA ASP A 308 18.53 -3.15 -25.63
C ASP A 308 18.59 -1.92 -24.71
N THR A 309 19.02 -0.79 -25.25
CA THR A 309 19.14 0.48 -24.51
C THR A 309 17.80 1.13 -24.21
N MET A 310 16.73 0.75 -24.93
CA MET A 310 15.36 1.23 -24.74
C MET A 310 14.61 0.42 -23.67
N LEU A 311 15.17 -0.70 -23.23
CA LEU A 311 14.61 -1.51 -22.15
C LEU A 311 15.24 -1.11 -20.82
N LYS A 312 14.39 -0.79 -19.85
CA LYS A 312 14.76 -0.34 -18.51
C LYS A 312 14.08 -1.19 -17.44
N THR A 313 14.59 -1.11 -16.23
CA THR A 313 14.12 -1.85 -15.07
C THR A 313 13.64 -0.91 -13.98
N ALA A 314 12.54 -1.28 -13.30
CA ALA A 314 12.05 -0.49 -12.17
C ALA A 314 11.58 -1.35 -11.00
N ILE A 315 11.63 -0.76 -9.81
CA ILE A 315 10.87 -1.23 -8.66
C ILE A 315 9.73 -0.24 -8.44
N ILE A 316 8.49 -0.73 -8.44
CA ILE A 316 7.29 0.10 -8.23
C ILE A 316 6.76 -0.12 -6.82
N SER A 317 6.47 0.97 -6.10
CA SER A 317 5.86 0.93 -4.77
C SER A 317 4.93 2.12 -4.54
N ASN A 318 4.11 2.10 -3.49
CA ASN A 318 3.40 3.30 -3.04
C ASN A 318 4.32 4.24 -2.24
N LEU A 319 5.31 3.70 -1.51
CA LEU A 319 6.23 4.46 -0.67
C LEU A 319 7.67 3.93 -0.79
N PRO A 320 8.68 4.79 -0.59
CA PRO A 320 10.07 4.37 -0.55
C PRO A 320 10.37 3.56 0.71
N ALA A 321 11.55 2.95 0.77
CA ALA A 321 12.06 2.28 1.97
C ALA A 321 12.47 3.30 3.04
N GLY A 322 11.51 3.87 3.78
CA GLY A 322 11.80 4.91 4.75
C GLY A 322 12.70 4.47 5.91
N ARG A 323 12.55 3.24 6.43
CA ARG A 323 13.28 2.77 7.62
C ARG A 323 14.55 2.01 7.29
N HIS A 324 14.60 1.43 6.09
CA HIS A 324 15.64 0.50 5.66
C HIS A 324 16.34 0.96 4.36
N GLY A 325 15.96 2.09 3.77
CA GLY A 325 16.50 2.60 2.51
C GLY A 325 18.00 2.85 2.55
N ASP A 326 18.50 3.50 3.59
CA ASP A 326 19.93 3.79 3.75
C ASP A 326 20.80 2.52 3.76
N GLU A 327 20.28 1.42 4.31
CA GLU A 327 21.01 0.15 4.44
C GLU A 327 20.83 -0.76 3.20
N TYR A 328 19.64 -0.76 2.60
CA TYR A 328 19.28 -1.76 1.58
C TYR A 328 19.03 -1.20 0.17
N VAL A 329 18.83 0.10 0.00
CA VAL A 329 18.59 0.75 -1.30
C VAL A 329 19.76 1.66 -1.70
N ALA A 330 20.13 2.60 -0.83
CA ALA A 330 21.16 3.62 -1.11
C ALA A 330 22.51 3.03 -1.61
N PRO A 331 23.01 1.88 -1.09
CA PRO A 331 24.24 1.28 -1.61
C PRO A 331 24.18 0.87 -3.09
N PHE A 332 22.96 0.65 -3.63
CA PHE A 332 22.74 0.17 -4.99
C PHE A 332 22.31 1.28 -5.96
N GLU A 333 21.93 2.46 -5.47
CA GLU A 333 21.47 3.58 -6.33
C GLU A 333 22.54 4.04 -7.32
N ASN A 334 23.80 4.09 -6.89
CA ASN A 334 24.92 4.50 -7.72
C ASN A 334 25.82 3.34 -8.15
N MET A 335 25.35 2.11 -7.95
CA MET A 335 26.07 0.92 -8.34
C MET A 335 25.85 0.60 -9.82
N PHE A 336 26.95 0.36 -10.51
CA PHE A 336 26.96 -0.24 -11.83
C PHE A 336 27.37 -1.72 -11.73
N TRP A 337 26.86 -2.53 -12.65
CA TRP A 337 27.26 -3.92 -12.83
C TRP A 337 27.38 -4.24 -14.32
N GLY A 338 28.15 -5.27 -14.66
CA GLY A 338 28.39 -5.70 -16.03
C GLY A 338 28.54 -7.20 -16.12
N LEU A 339 28.53 -7.72 -17.34
CA LEU A 339 28.76 -9.13 -17.63
C LEU A 339 30.21 -9.35 -18.04
N GLU A 340 30.76 -10.53 -17.73
CA GLU A 340 32.12 -10.90 -18.09
C GLU A 340 32.35 -10.86 -19.61
N GLU A 341 31.33 -11.19 -20.41
CA GLU A 341 31.35 -11.09 -21.88
C GLU A 341 31.57 -9.67 -22.41
N ASN A 342 31.34 -8.63 -21.59
CA ASN A 342 31.57 -7.23 -21.94
C ASN A 342 32.99 -6.75 -21.57
N LEU A 343 33.85 -7.62 -21.02
CA LEU A 343 35.25 -7.28 -20.77
C LEU A 343 36.00 -7.11 -22.08
N ASN A 344 36.73 -6.01 -22.17
CA ASN A 344 37.59 -5.66 -23.28
C ASN A 344 38.99 -5.34 -22.78
N GLU A 345 40.02 -5.60 -23.59
CA GLU A 345 41.36 -5.10 -23.32
C GLU A 345 41.47 -3.63 -23.76
N ILE A 346 41.65 -2.72 -22.80
CA ILE A 346 41.77 -1.28 -23.03
C ILE A 346 43.07 -0.81 -22.37
N GLY A 347 44.06 -0.44 -23.19
CA GLY A 347 45.35 0.03 -22.67
C GLY A 347 46.16 -1.03 -21.92
N GLY A 348 45.94 -2.32 -22.19
CA GLY A 348 46.61 -3.44 -21.51
C GLY A 348 45.92 -3.87 -20.21
N GLU A 349 44.79 -3.26 -19.85
CA GLU A 349 43.97 -3.66 -18.71
C GLU A 349 42.63 -4.26 -19.18
N GLN A 350 42.07 -5.17 -18.39
CA GLN A 350 40.73 -5.69 -18.61
C GLN A 350 39.70 -4.70 -18.04
N ALA A 351 38.85 -4.15 -18.91
CA ALA A 351 37.89 -3.12 -18.55
C ALA A 351 36.55 -3.29 -19.29
N ILE A 352 35.47 -2.80 -18.68
CA ILE A 352 34.14 -2.68 -19.30
C ILE A 352 33.88 -1.20 -19.59
N LYS A 353 33.41 -0.88 -20.80
CA LYS A 353 33.03 0.50 -21.12
C LYS A 353 31.80 0.90 -20.31
N LEU A 354 31.72 2.16 -19.91
CA LEU A 354 30.56 2.66 -19.16
C LEU A 354 29.22 2.44 -19.90
N THR A 355 29.22 2.47 -21.23
CA THR A 355 28.04 2.20 -22.07
C THR A 355 27.56 0.75 -21.98
N ASP A 356 28.42 -0.16 -21.55
CA ASP A 356 28.16 -1.60 -21.45
C ASP A 356 27.89 -2.02 -19.98
N LEU A 357 27.99 -1.05 -19.05
CA LEU A 357 27.59 -1.18 -17.66
C LEU A 357 26.10 -0.84 -17.48
N ARG A 358 25.50 -1.47 -16.48
CA ARG A 358 24.07 -1.37 -16.17
C ARG A 358 23.87 -0.91 -14.75
N ARG A 359 22.79 -0.19 -14.48
CA ARG A 359 22.34 0.10 -13.11
C ARG A 359 21.72 -1.15 -12.51
N VAL A 360 21.76 -1.27 -11.19
CA VAL A 360 21.09 -2.37 -10.46
C VAL A 360 19.57 -2.35 -10.68
N PHE A 361 18.99 -1.16 -10.71
CA PHE A 361 17.64 -0.82 -11.17
C PHE A 361 17.75 0.53 -11.88
N ASP A 362 16.99 0.79 -12.95
CA ASP A 362 17.00 2.09 -13.63
C ASP A 362 16.10 3.12 -12.94
N TYR A 363 15.02 2.67 -12.30
CA TYR A 363 14.08 3.54 -11.59
C TYR A 363 13.56 2.91 -10.30
N ILE A 364 13.25 3.75 -9.33
CA ILE A 364 12.32 3.43 -8.25
C ILE A 364 11.14 4.37 -8.41
N ILE A 365 10.00 3.83 -8.81
CA ILE A 365 8.80 4.62 -9.10
C ILE A 365 7.87 4.48 -7.90
N THR A 366 7.66 5.59 -7.20
CA THR A 366 6.80 5.68 -6.02
C THR A 366 5.85 6.86 -6.13
N LEU A 367 4.73 6.80 -5.40
CA LEU A 367 3.78 7.92 -5.32
C LEU A 367 4.38 9.11 -4.58
N ASP A 368 5.39 8.86 -3.77
CA ASP A 368 6.10 9.85 -2.98
C ASP A 368 7.59 9.54 -2.98
N ASP A 369 8.42 10.56 -3.14
CA ASP A 369 9.90 10.49 -3.17
C ASP A 369 10.50 9.43 -4.14
N PRO A 370 10.29 9.54 -5.47
CA PRO A 370 10.79 8.57 -6.44
C PRO A 370 12.25 8.81 -6.85
N ILE A 371 12.92 7.77 -7.36
CA ILE A 371 14.28 7.84 -7.95
C ILE A 371 14.17 7.61 -9.46
N LEU A 372 14.24 8.70 -10.23
CA LEU A 372 13.85 8.71 -11.65
C LEU A 372 14.98 8.92 -12.65
N ARG A 373 16.17 9.39 -12.22
CA ARG A 373 17.37 9.54 -13.09
C ARG A 373 17.03 10.14 -14.47
N ASP A 374 16.39 11.31 -14.45
CA ASP A 374 15.96 12.10 -15.63
C ASP A 374 14.75 11.55 -16.40
N LEU A 375 14.10 10.48 -15.93
CA LEU A 375 12.78 10.08 -16.45
C LEU A 375 11.71 11.07 -15.99
N GLU A 376 10.97 11.62 -16.95
CA GLU A 376 9.73 12.36 -16.68
C GLU A 376 8.57 11.35 -16.55
N LEU A 377 7.69 11.55 -15.57
CA LEU A 377 6.55 10.67 -15.31
C LEU A 377 5.25 11.28 -15.83
#